data_AF-A0AAV9SVH7-F1
#
_entry.id   AF-A0AAV9SVH7-F1
#
_cell.length_a   1.000
_cell.length_b   1.000
_cell.length_c   1.000
_cell.angle_alpha   90.00
_cell.angle_beta   90.00
_cell.angle_gamma   90.00
#
_symmetry.space_group_name_H-M   'P 1'
#
loop_
_entity.id
_entity.type
_entity.pdbx_description
1 polymer ?
#
loop_
_entity_poly.entity_id
_entity_poly.type
_entity_poly.pdbx_seq_one_letter_code
_entity_poly.pdbx_strand_id
1 'polypeptide(L)'
;MTTPNYSSSSSSNNNNNNNAAQEYYGGLEIDGRSGQGGGGWGADDVTKFRVADQNNLPEVHNRDGDLPQVAHQYSHDYSMMQAVHPADVGGSPAEATGAAATTPYENTSYQNEASYGYYAPKDQNSLEVVTEGLDEKKEAPASGTICGMRKKVFWIVLAVALLIVIGAAVGGGVGAAMSAQKSSQQSSSSSGGSSGNGSSSSGSGSGSGSGDSSGDSSDDSSGDANNSTTTTTSDMDILPSTNLGAVNFTDAYGHVNHLVFYQLRSKNLMMSSWNESTKVWSTAVANRESNVKEGTPISNSLFWQSNKTRDVRIYYLNDDNQVAGQINANPVYSMTWDKSGVSDTFTANPKSQLLSNGIYTPDSYLSNLVIYQDSGSTLRVLRRTGGKTDWVAVGISTDFGKPAEGTGLSLIPVYTKESAKRMCLFYATEAGSLTQLTLTNDNDWNNATLPTTVETNATIAAFSSGYNGTNLVMHVLAAQTTKAPVLTTYAEGEWSNKGEVSTMAGDDRPVKIAANLAGRVYGLVQRSSGKVEIVEWEWIGGTTYNKIGVVDTVS
;
A
#
# COMPACT_ATOMS: atom_id res chain seq x y z
N MET A 1 -59.38 50.47 -13.95
CA MET A 1 -60.49 49.68 -13.42
C MET A 1 -60.07 49.07 -12.09
N THR A 2 -60.58 49.65 -10.99
CA THR A 2 -61.10 48.97 -9.78
C THR A 2 -60.55 47.59 -9.37
N THR A 3 -59.66 47.58 -8.34
CA THR A 3 -59.69 46.89 -7.00
C THR A 3 -60.40 45.52 -6.76
N PRO A 4 -60.15 44.76 -5.65
CA PRO A 4 -59.12 44.84 -4.56
C PRO A 4 -58.56 43.49 -3.94
N ASN A 5 -57.52 43.65 -3.09
CA ASN A 5 -57.14 43.03 -1.79
C ASN A 5 -57.60 41.62 -1.32
N TYR A 6 -56.68 40.80 -0.74
CA TYR A 6 -56.38 40.64 0.72
C TYR A 6 -55.66 39.31 1.03
N SER A 7 -54.65 39.33 1.93
CA SER A 7 -54.34 38.35 3.02
C SER A 7 -52.84 38.45 3.36
N SER A 8 -52.43 39.08 4.47
CA SER A 8 -52.48 38.67 5.89
C SER A 8 -51.47 37.60 6.28
N SER A 9 -50.49 38.05 7.07
CA SER A 9 -49.52 37.32 7.87
C SER A 9 -50.13 36.36 8.90
N SER A 10 -49.49 35.21 9.10
CA SER A 10 -49.39 34.59 10.43
C SER A 10 -48.08 33.82 10.58
N SER A 11 -47.30 34.27 11.55
CA SER A 11 -46.15 33.61 12.15
C SER A 11 -46.60 32.42 12.99
N SER A 12 -45.86 31.32 12.95
CA SER A 12 -45.82 30.33 14.04
C SER A 12 -44.44 29.68 14.10
N ASN A 13 -43.75 30.00 15.20
CA ASN A 13 -42.65 29.26 15.78
C ASN A 13 -43.00 27.76 15.89
N ASN A 14 -42.05 26.88 15.57
CA ASN A 14 -41.70 25.82 16.50
C ASN A 14 -40.28 25.30 16.24
N ASN A 15 -39.39 25.65 17.17
CA ASN A 15 -38.16 24.93 17.46
C ASN A 15 -38.52 23.50 17.92
N ASN A 16 -37.84 22.51 17.37
CA ASN A 16 -37.34 21.38 18.15
C ASN A 16 -36.18 20.72 17.40
N ASN A 17 -34.98 21.17 17.74
CA ASN A 17 -33.74 20.45 17.48
C ASN A 17 -33.69 19.25 18.43
N ASN A 18 -33.84 18.05 17.89
CA ASN A 18 -33.31 16.84 18.51
C ASN A 18 -32.23 16.28 17.61
N ASN A 19 -31.00 16.69 17.92
CA ASN A 19 -29.76 16.17 17.36
C ASN A 19 -29.44 14.87 18.09
N ALA A 20 -29.99 13.75 17.63
CA ALA A 20 -29.60 12.42 18.09
C ALA A 20 -28.50 11.91 17.17
N ALA A 21 -27.29 11.77 17.72
CA ALA A 21 -26.16 11.15 17.07
C ALA A 21 -26.54 9.73 16.63
N GLN A 22 -26.51 9.50 15.33
CA GLN A 22 -26.79 8.20 14.74
C GLN A 22 -25.48 7.41 14.78
N GLU A 23 -25.38 6.43 15.70
CA GLU A 23 -24.24 5.52 15.80
C GLU A 23 -24.17 4.65 14.53
N TYR A 24 -23.24 5.00 13.63
CA TYR A 24 -23.01 4.24 12.40
C TYR A 24 -21.82 3.30 12.56
N TYR A 25 -22.13 2.02 12.56
CA TYR A 25 -21.18 0.91 12.52
C TYR A 25 -20.40 0.93 11.19
N GLY A 26 -19.08 1.01 11.26
CA GLY A 26 -18.20 0.69 10.14
C GLY A 26 -18.38 -0.77 9.75
N GLY A 27 -19.18 -1.04 8.72
CA GLY A 27 -19.48 -2.39 8.26
C GLY A 27 -18.21 -3.12 7.80
N LEU A 28 -17.67 -3.98 8.67
CA LEU A 28 -16.68 -5.01 8.34
C LEU A 28 -17.20 -5.82 7.14
N GLU A 29 -16.44 -5.89 6.05
CA GLU A 29 -16.66 -6.94 5.05
C GLU A 29 -16.51 -8.28 5.78
N ILE A 30 -17.62 -8.92 6.13
CA ILE A 30 -17.59 -10.24 6.76
C ILE A 30 -17.27 -11.23 5.64
N ASP A 31 -16.02 -11.67 5.64
CA ASP A 31 -15.53 -12.82 4.89
C ASP A 31 -16.54 -13.97 5.01
N GLY A 32 -17.02 -14.44 3.86
CA GLY A 32 -18.03 -15.50 3.78
C GLY A 32 -17.48 -16.91 4.02
N ARG A 33 -16.20 -17.07 4.33
CA ARG A 33 -15.59 -18.37 4.58
C ARG A 33 -16.19 -19.04 5.83
N SER A 34 -16.66 -20.27 5.67
CA SER A 34 -17.05 -21.15 6.77
C SER A 34 -15.84 -21.43 7.66
N GLY A 35 -15.78 -20.85 8.86
CA GLY A 35 -14.76 -21.17 9.87
C GLY A 35 -14.07 -19.99 10.59
N GLN A 36 -14.36 -18.73 10.25
CA GLN A 36 -13.76 -17.56 10.92
C GLN A 36 -14.76 -16.55 11.52
N GLY A 37 -15.98 -16.98 11.82
CA GLY A 37 -16.95 -16.16 12.55
C GLY A 37 -16.94 -16.47 14.06
N GLY A 38 -16.45 -15.55 14.89
CA GLY A 38 -16.59 -15.68 16.34
C GLY A 38 -15.82 -14.65 17.16
N GLY A 39 -16.35 -13.44 17.26
CA GLY A 39 -15.83 -12.39 18.14
C GLY A 39 -16.50 -11.05 17.87
N GLY A 40 -17.81 -10.96 18.14
CA GLY A 40 -18.55 -9.71 18.05
C GLY A 40 -18.12 -8.76 19.17
N TRP A 41 -17.67 -7.56 18.80
CA TRP A 41 -17.38 -6.48 19.74
C TRP A 41 -18.67 -5.72 20.02
N GLY A 42 -19.21 -5.85 21.23
CA GLY A 42 -20.28 -5.01 21.76
C GLY A 42 -19.70 -3.80 22.51
N ALA A 43 -20.46 -2.71 22.54
CA ALA A 43 -20.06 -1.39 23.05
C ALA A 43 -19.72 -1.32 24.57
N ASP A 44 -19.88 -2.40 25.33
CA ASP A 44 -19.63 -2.40 26.78
C ASP A 44 -18.18 -2.76 27.17
N ASP A 45 -17.35 -3.21 26.22
CA ASP A 45 -16.03 -3.80 26.55
C ASP A 45 -14.86 -2.80 26.52
N VAL A 46 -15.11 -1.53 26.16
CA VAL A 46 -14.10 -0.46 26.18
C VAL A 46 -13.78 0.05 27.59
N THR A 47 -14.50 -0.42 28.62
CA THR A 47 -14.27 -0.02 30.03
C THR A 47 -13.53 -1.06 30.88
N LYS A 48 -13.16 -2.23 30.32
CA LYS A 48 -12.51 -3.31 31.10
C LYS A 48 -10.98 -3.34 31.09
N PHE A 49 -10.31 -2.30 30.58
CA PHE A 49 -8.87 -2.15 30.81
C PHE A 49 -8.58 -1.57 32.19
N ARG A 50 -8.69 -2.41 33.24
CA ARG A 50 -7.95 -2.22 34.48
C ARG A 50 -7.43 -3.55 35.05
N VAL A 51 -6.10 -3.57 35.13
CA VAL A 51 -5.23 -4.28 36.08
C VAL A 51 -5.28 -5.81 36.05
N ALA A 52 -4.29 -6.40 35.38
CA ALA A 52 -3.83 -7.76 35.67
C ALA A 52 -2.31 -7.74 35.89
N ASP A 53 -1.96 -7.85 37.18
CA ASP A 53 -0.78 -8.46 37.78
C ASP A 53 0.63 -8.05 37.29
N GLN A 54 1.21 -7.07 38.00
CA GLN A 54 2.55 -6.52 37.76
C GLN A 54 3.62 -7.04 38.75
N ASN A 55 3.45 -8.24 39.33
CA ASN A 55 4.39 -8.75 40.33
C ASN A 55 5.00 -10.10 39.94
N ASN A 56 5.90 -10.12 38.95
CA ASN A 56 7.07 -11.01 38.92
C ASN A 56 7.90 -10.82 37.64
N LEU A 57 8.92 -9.95 37.68
CA LEU A 57 10.10 -10.09 36.83
C LEU A 57 11.37 -9.75 37.63
N PRO A 58 12.47 -10.51 37.43
CA PRO A 58 13.71 -10.37 38.20
C PRO A 58 14.55 -9.17 37.73
N GLU A 59 15.11 -8.43 38.70
CA GLU A 59 16.07 -7.36 38.48
C GLU A 59 17.37 -7.87 37.85
N VAL A 60 17.90 -7.14 36.86
CA VAL A 60 19.27 -7.31 36.35
C VAL A 60 20.01 -5.98 36.43
N HIS A 61 21.16 -6.03 37.10
CA HIS A 61 22.10 -4.94 37.35
C HIS A 61 22.66 -4.29 36.08
N ASN A 62 22.82 -2.96 36.14
CA ASN A 62 23.71 -2.20 35.26
C ASN A 62 25.18 -2.53 35.57
N ARG A 63 26.00 -2.57 34.52
CA ARG A 63 27.45 -2.46 34.65
C ARG A 63 28.03 -1.70 33.47
N ASP A 64 28.48 -0.47 33.76
CA ASP A 64 29.25 0.39 32.86
C ASP A 64 30.62 -0.23 32.49
N GLY A 65 31.10 0.14 31.31
CA GLY A 65 32.45 -0.14 30.82
C GLY A 65 32.75 0.72 29.59
N ASP A 66 33.81 1.52 29.69
CA ASP A 66 34.06 2.78 28.99
C ASP A 66 34.99 2.64 27.74
N LEU A 67 34.96 3.67 26.85
CA LEU A 67 35.92 4.10 25.79
C LEU A 67 35.88 3.49 24.36
N PRO A 68 36.38 4.20 23.29
CA PRO A 68 36.36 5.65 23.02
C PRO A 68 35.75 6.00 21.62
N GLN A 69 35.51 7.30 21.43
CA GLN A 69 34.89 7.94 20.26
C GLN A 69 35.76 7.93 18.98
N VAL A 70 35.11 7.65 17.84
CA VAL A 70 35.47 8.22 16.52
C VAL A 70 34.20 8.78 15.90
N ALA A 71 34.17 10.10 15.71
CA ALA A 71 33.05 10.85 15.17
C ALA A 71 32.93 10.63 13.65
N HIS A 72 31.79 10.10 13.21
CA HIS A 72 31.25 10.36 11.88
C HIS A 72 29.84 10.95 12.03
N GLN A 73 29.71 12.18 11.54
CA GLN A 73 28.53 13.01 11.57
C GLN A 73 27.55 12.52 10.49
N TYR A 74 26.28 12.32 10.88
CA TYR A 74 25.16 11.75 10.11
C TYR A 74 25.04 10.22 10.07
N SER A 75 24.81 9.64 11.25
CA SER A 75 24.03 8.41 11.41
C SER A 75 22.61 8.83 11.77
N HIS A 76 21.68 8.73 10.81
CA HIS A 76 20.25 8.82 11.12
C HIS A 76 19.76 7.41 11.47
N ASP A 77 19.28 7.31 12.70
CA ASP A 77 18.59 6.16 13.27
C ASP A 77 17.24 5.98 12.55
N TYR A 78 17.08 4.88 11.82
CA TYR A 78 15.88 4.57 11.02
C TYR A 78 14.82 3.75 11.79
N SER A 79 14.78 3.87 13.11
CA SER A 79 13.75 3.22 13.95
C SER A 79 12.35 3.87 13.88
N MET A 80 12.13 4.89 13.04
CA MET A 80 10.88 5.68 13.04
C MET A 80 9.85 5.29 11.96
N MET A 81 10.01 4.17 11.24
CA MET A 81 8.94 3.59 10.40
C MET A 81 8.33 2.29 10.98
N GLN A 82 8.46 2.07 12.29
CA GLN A 82 7.72 1.03 13.00
C GLN A 82 6.40 1.56 13.55
N ALA A 83 5.33 0.77 13.43
CA ALA A 83 4.18 0.89 14.32
C ALA A 83 4.63 0.52 15.75
N VAL A 84 4.87 1.52 16.60
CA VAL A 84 5.35 1.31 17.98
C VAL A 84 4.18 1.11 18.94
N HIS A 85 4.25 0.01 19.71
CA HIS A 85 3.39 -0.35 20.84
C HIS A 85 3.49 0.70 21.99
N PRO A 86 2.43 0.97 22.77
CA PRO A 86 2.51 1.94 23.88
C PRO A 86 3.20 1.33 25.11
N ALA A 87 4.24 1.99 25.63
CA ALA A 87 4.73 1.80 27.00
C ALA A 87 5.10 3.16 27.64
N ASP A 88 4.43 3.43 28.76
CA ASP A 88 4.70 4.23 29.95
C ASP A 88 5.59 5.50 29.92
N VAL A 89 4.95 6.63 30.25
CA VAL A 89 5.52 7.67 31.14
C VAL A 89 4.45 8.07 32.15
N GLY A 90 4.77 7.88 33.44
CA GLY A 90 3.89 8.11 34.57
C GLY A 90 3.76 9.59 34.99
N GLY A 91 2.59 9.89 35.55
CA GLY A 91 2.29 11.09 36.32
C GLY A 91 0.90 10.94 36.95
N SER A 92 0.83 10.96 38.27
CA SER A 92 -0.38 10.79 39.10
C SER A 92 -0.49 11.99 40.07
N PRO A 93 -1.60 12.19 40.81
CA PRO A 93 -2.86 12.74 40.32
C PRO A 93 -3.32 13.97 41.14
N ALA A 94 -4.42 14.61 40.72
CA ALA A 94 -5.15 15.56 41.57
C ALA A 94 -6.65 15.28 41.55
N GLU A 95 -7.26 15.45 42.71
CA GLU A 95 -8.57 15.03 43.20
C GLU A 95 -9.75 15.79 42.58
N ALA A 96 -10.91 15.13 42.48
CA ALA A 96 -12.21 15.78 42.68
C ALA A 96 -13.32 14.75 42.98
N THR A 97 -14.21 15.16 43.86
CA THR A 97 -15.16 14.41 44.68
C THR A 97 -16.61 14.44 44.17
N GLY A 98 -17.40 13.42 44.52
CA GLY A 98 -18.88 13.48 44.69
C GLY A 98 -19.70 13.07 43.45
N ALA A 99 -20.91 12.52 43.53
CA ALA A 99 -21.77 12.07 44.61
C ALA A 99 -22.85 11.13 43.99
N ALA A 100 -23.44 10.27 44.83
CA ALA A 100 -24.44 9.27 44.48
C ALA A 100 -25.85 9.83 44.18
N ALA A 101 -26.62 9.11 43.35
CA ALA A 101 -28.09 9.06 43.44
C ALA A 101 -28.65 7.79 42.77
N THR A 102 -29.39 7.02 43.57
CA THR A 102 -30.20 5.84 43.25
C THR A 102 -31.63 6.23 42.91
N THR A 103 -32.30 5.54 41.98
CA THR A 103 -33.71 5.06 42.12
C THR A 103 -34.09 4.06 41.02
N PRO A 104 -35.11 3.18 41.24
CA PRO A 104 -35.32 1.93 40.48
C PRO A 104 -36.48 2.01 39.47
N TYR A 105 -36.51 1.09 38.50
CA TYR A 105 -37.73 0.72 37.77
C TYR A 105 -37.77 -0.79 37.53
N GLU A 106 -38.86 -1.40 38.00
CA GLU A 106 -39.32 -2.76 37.71
C GLU A 106 -39.99 -2.80 36.33
N ASN A 107 -39.79 -3.85 35.52
CA ASN A 107 -40.93 -4.62 34.99
C ASN A 107 -40.54 -5.93 34.25
N THR A 108 -41.10 -7.02 34.77
CA THR A 108 -41.77 -8.18 34.14
C THR A 108 -41.27 -8.83 32.83
N SER A 109 -40.78 -10.06 33.03
CA SER A 109 -41.26 -11.34 32.44
C SER A 109 -41.98 -11.38 31.08
N TYR A 110 -41.42 -12.13 30.14
CA TYR A 110 -42.16 -13.13 29.35
C TYR A 110 -41.24 -14.33 29.02
N GLN A 111 -41.75 -15.53 29.34
CA GLN A 111 -41.22 -16.82 28.88
C GLN A 111 -41.53 -17.02 27.40
N ASN A 112 -40.65 -17.71 26.67
CA ASN A 112 -41.09 -18.86 25.89
C ASN A 112 -39.95 -19.82 25.55
N GLU A 113 -40.27 -21.11 25.68
CA GLU A 113 -39.43 -22.27 25.39
C GLU A 113 -39.53 -22.67 23.91
N ALA A 114 -38.42 -23.20 23.37
CA ALA A 114 -38.35 -24.25 22.32
C ALA A 114 -36.83 -24.50 22.09
N SER A 115 -36.18 -25.56 22.57
CA SER A 115 -36.39 -27.01 22.45
C SER A 115 -36.13 -27.57 21.04
N TYR A 116 -35.13 -28.48 20.99
CA TYR A 116 -34.63 -29.36 19.91
C TYR A 116 -33.71 -28.72 18.84
N GLY A 117 -32.59 -29.33 18.44
CA GLY A 117 -32.02 -30.63 18.78
C GLY A 117 -30.72 -30.85 18.00
N TYR A 118 -29.68 -31.34 18.69
CA TYR A 118 -28.45 -31.84 18.08
C TYR A 118 -28.68 -33.26 17.55
N TYR A 119 -28.34 -33.52 16.29
CA TYR A 119 -28.13 -34.87 15.77
C TYR A 119 -26.66 -35.04 15.37
N ALA A 120 -25.97 -35.92 16.08
CA ALA A 120 -24.78 -36.60 15.60
C ALA A 120 -25.05 -38.12 15.71
N PRO A 121 -24.85 -38.93 14.66
CA PRO A 121 -25.11 -40.37 14.72
C PRO A 121 -24.05 -41.10 15.56
N LYS A 122 -24.52 -42.07 16.36
CA LYS A 122 -23.72 -43.10 17.02
C LYS A 122 -23.62 -44.33 16.13
N ASP A 123 -22.49 -45.03 16.19
CA ASP A 123 -22.40 -46.50 16.21
C ASP A 123 -21.22 -46.89 17.11
N GLN A 124 -21.50 -47.46 18.29
CA GLN A 124 -21.37 -48.89 18.63
C GLN A 124 -19.93 -49.40 18.81
N ASN A 125 -19.43 -49.40 20.05
CA ASN A 125 -19.16 -50.66 20.76
C ASN A 125 -18.82 -50.41 22.24
N SER A 126 -19.47 -51.15 23.13
CA SER A 126 -19.25 -51.18 24.56
C SER A 126 -18.40 -52.40 24.94
N LEU A 127 -17.32 -52.20 25.69
CA LEU A 127 -16.83 -53.19 26.65
C LEU A 127 -16.49 -52.49 27.98
N GLU A 128 -17.15 -53.01 29.00
CA GLU A 128 -17.09 -52.69 30.42
C GLU A 128 -15.82 -53.27 31.05
N VAL A 129 -15.02 -52.45 31.74
CA VAL A 129 -14.13 -52.88 32.84
C VAL A 129 -14.10 -51.79 33.90
N VAL A 130 -14.21 -52.24 35.15
CA VAL A 130 -14.48 -51.50 36.38
C VAL A 130 -13.17 -51.07 37.09
N THR A 131 -13.27 -49.94 37.79
CA THR A 131 -12.55 -49.46 39.00
C THR A 131 -11.19 -48.74 38.96
N GLU A 132 -11.25 -47.60 39.68
CA GLU A 132 -10.28 -46.99 40.62
C GLU A 132 -9.17 -46.05 40.15
N GLY A 133 -9.41 -44.76 40.46
CA GLY A 133 -8.54 -43.77 41.11
C GLY A 133 -7.02 -43.82 40.92
N LEU A 134 -6.44 -42.70 40.48
CA LEU A 134 -5.48 -41.87 41.24
C LEU A 134 -4.83 -40.80 40.33
N ASP A 135 -4.75 -39.57 40.88
CA ASP A 135 -3.74 -38.53 40.68
C ASP A 135 -3.37 -38.03 39.27
N GLU A 136 -4.01 -36.91 38.89
CA GLU A 136 -3.60 -36.06 37.77
C GLU A 136 -2.40 -35.18 38.16
N LYS A 137 -1.20 -35.62 37.77
CA LYS A 137 0.05 -34.86 37.91
C LYS A 137 0.31 -34.05 36.63
N LYS A 138 0.15 -32.73 36.74
CA LYS A 138 0.41 -31.73 35.71
C LYS A 138 1.90 -31.72 35.34
N GLU A 139 2.28 -32.37 34.23
CA GLU A 139 3.65 -32.34 33.70
C GLU A 139 3.95 -31.00 33.02
N ALA A 140 5.00 -30.32 33.51
CA ALA A 140 5.55 -29.12 32.89
C ALA A 140 6.30 -29.48 31.59
N PRO A 141 6.27 -28.62 30.55
CA PRO A 141 6.89 -28.92 29.26
C PRO A 141 8.41 -29.09 29.41
N ALA A 142 8.91 -30.27 29.03
CA ALA A 142 10.33 -30.60 29.04
C ALA A 142 11.11 -29.63 28.14
N SER A 143 12.06 -28.91 28.74
CA SER A 143 12.97 -28.02 28.02
C SER A 143 13.89 -28.84 27.11
N GLY A 144 13.62 -28.86 25.81
CA GLY A 144 14.45 -29.58 24.84
C GLY A 144 15.90 -29.10 24.86
N THR A 145 16.84 -30.04 24.95
CA THR A 145 18.29 -29.83 24.78
C THR A 145 18.65 -29.93 23.29
N ILE A 146 19.59 -29.12 22.83
CA ILE A 146 20.16 -29.19 21.47
C ILE A 146 21.63 -29.59 21.65
N CYS A 147 22.04 -30.69 21.02
CA CYS A 147 23.38 -31.27 21.17
C CYS A 147 23.79 -31.54 22.64
N GLY A 148 22.85 -32.03 23.46
CA GLY A 148 23.11 -32.32 24.88
C GLY A 148 23.26 -31.09 25.79
N MET A 149 23.08 -29.87 25.25
CA MET A 149 23.21 -28.61 25.98
C MET A 149 21.88 -27.85 26.04
N ARG A 150 21.71 -27.01 27.07
CA ARG A 150 20.56 -26.10 27.18
C ARG A 150 20.56 -25.15 25.98
N LYS A 151 19.38 -24.84 25.40
CA LYS A 151 19.24 -23.96 24.21
C LYS A 151 20.03 -22.66 24.31
N LYS A 152 20.04 -22.02 25.49
CA LYS A 152 20.80 -20.78 25.72
C LYS A 152 22.32 -20.96 25.62
N VAL A 153 22.85 -22.11 26.05
CA VAL A 153 24.29 -22.42 25.99
C VAL A 153 24.72 -22.71 24.56
N PHE A 154 23.92 -23.43 23.79
CA PHE A 154 24.20 -23.72 22.39
C PHE A 154 24.41 -22.44 21.56
N TRP A 155 23.52 -21.46 21.70
CA TRP A 155 23.62 -20.19 20.97
C TRP A 155 24.83 -19.35 21.36
N ILE A 156 25.25 -19.39 22.64
CA ILE A 156 26.47 -18.71 23.11
C ILE A 156 27.71 -19.34 22.46
N VAL A 157 27.81 -20.66 22.45
CA VAL A 157 28.97 -21.37 21.86
C VAL A 157 29.06 -21.11 20.35
N LEU A 158 27.92 -21.10 19.64
CA LEU A 158 27.87 -20.81 18.21
C LEU A 158 28.37 -19.39 17.89
N ALA A 159 27.92 -18.38 18.65
CA ALA A 159 28.34 -17.00 18.44
C ALA A 159 29.86 -16.81 18.64
N VAL A 160 30.43 -17.45 19.68
CA VAL A 160 31.88 -17.41 19.93
C VAL A 160 32.67 -18.06 18.80
N ALA A 161 32.23 -19.23 18.30
CA ALA A 161 32.88 -19.90 17.20
C ALA A 161 32.88 -19.04 15.91
N LEU A 162 31.77 -18.35 15.64
CA LEU A 162 31.61 -17.51 14.46
C LEU A 162 32.52 -16.26 14.52
N LEU A 163 32.67 -15.65 15.71
CA LEU A 163 33.60 -14.54 15.91
C LEU A 163 35.07 -14.93 15.70
N ILE A 164 35.47 -16.14 16.09
CA ILE A 164 36.84 -16.64 15.86
C ILE A 164 37.12 -16.79 14.37
N VAL A 165 36.16 -17.31 13.60
CA VAL A 165 36.29 -17.47 12.14
C VAL A 165 36.43 -16.11 11.46
N ILE A 166 35.61 -15.14 11.85
CA ILE A 166 35.70 -13.78 11.31
C ILE A 166 37.06 -13.17 11.66
N GLY A 167 37.47 -13.21 12.93
CA GLY A 167 38.76 -12.66 13.38
C GLY A 167 39.97 -13.24 12.64
N ALA A 168 39.96 -14.55 12.36
CA ALA A 168 41.00 -15.20 11.57
C ALA A 168 40.99 -14.75 10.09
N ALA A 169 39.81 -14.58 9.50
CA ALA A 169 39.67 -14.17 8.10
C ALA A 169 40.15 -12.73 7.87
N VAL A 170 39.81 -11.79 8.77
CA VAL A 170 40.22 -10.38 8.60
C VAL A 170 41.71 -10.19 8.92
N GLY A 171 42.28 -11.00 9.83
CA GLY A 171 43.71 -10.94 10.18
C GLY A 171 44.66 -11.39 9.05
N GLY A 172 44.21 -12.29 8.16
CA GLY A 172 45.02 -12.79 7.05
C GLY A 172 45.09 -11.88 5.82
N GLY A 173 44.06 -11.05 5.58
CA GLY A 173 43.91 -10.30 4.33
C GLY A 173 44.78 -9.04 4.22
N VAL A 174 45.12 -8.38 5.33
CA VAL A 174 45.78 -7.06 5.31
C VAL A 174 47.31 -7.12 5.29
N GLY A 175 47.93 -8.27 5.60
CA GLY A 175 49.38 -8.41 5.69
C GLY A 175 50.12 -8.64 4.36
N ALA A 176 49.43 -9.08 3.31
CA ALA A 176 50.06 -9.50 2.05
C ALA A 176 50.18 -8.39 0.98
N ALA A 177 49.47 -7.27 1.13
CA ALA A 177 49.33 -6.28 0.06
C ALA A 177 50.42 -5.17 0.02
N MET A 178 51.35 -5.11 0.99
CA MET A 178 52.34 -4.02 1.08
C MET A 178 53.79 -4.37 0.66
N SER A 179 54.09 -5.57 0.15
CA SER A 179 55.50 -5.96 -0.11
C SER A 179 56.01 -5.78 -1.55
N ALA A 180 55.19 -5.36 -2.51
CA ALA A 180 55.61 -5.32 -3.91
C ALA A 180 55.47 -3.94 -4.55
N GLN A 181 56.38 -3.01 -4.23
CA GLN A 181 56.67 -1.88 -5.12
C GLN A 181 58.12 -1.39 -4.97
N LYS A 182 58.99 -1.82 -5.90
CA LYS A 182 60.25 -1.13 -6.21
C LYS A 182 60.68 -1.38 -7.66
N SER A 183 61.24 -0.32 -8.26
CA SER A 183 61.94 -0.20 -9.57
C SER A 183 61.06 -0.40 -10.82
N SER A 184 61.08 0.45 -11.86
CA SER A 184 62.16 1.30 -12.41
C SER A 184 61.62 2.43 -13.31
N GLN A 185 62.17 3.64 -13.18
CA GLN A 185 62.16 4.73 -14.18
C GLN A 185 63.25 4.48 -15.23
N GLN A 186 62.99 4.74 -16.53
CA GLN A 186 63.89 5.54 -17.39
C GLN A 186 63.23 5.94 -18.75
N SER A 187 63.28 7.26 -19.01
CA SER A 187 63.52 8.05 -20.25
C SER A 187 63.65 7.30 -21.60
N SER A 188 63.38 7.85 -22.81
CA SER A 188 63.17 9.21 -23.33
C SER A 188 62.92 9.17 -24.86
N SER A 189 62.40 10.29 -25.37
CA SER A 189 62.74 10.98 -26.65
C SER A 189 62.16 10.62 -28.03
N SER A 190 61.63 11.69 -28.66
CA SER A 190 61.69 12.11 -30.09
C SER A 190 60.92 11.26 -31.12
N SER A 191 60.35 11.75 -32.22
CA SER A 191 60.11 13.09 -32.81
C SER A 191 59.41 12.84 -34.17
N GLY A 192 58.48 13.71 -34.57
CA GLY A 192 58.35 14.14 -35.98
C GLY A 192 57.50 13.32 -36.96
N GLY A 193 56.59 14.03 -37.65
CA GLY A 193 56.60 14.03 -39.12
C GLY A 193 55.47 13.32 -39.89
N SER A 194 54.55 14.14 -40.41
CA SER A 194 53.98 14.14 -41.78
C SER A 194 53.03 13.04 -42.30
N SER A 195 51.82 13.50 -42.62
CA SER A 195 51.05 13.32 -43.88
C SER A 195 51.23 12.05 -44.74
N GLY A 196 50.14 11.32 -44.98
CA GLY A 196 50.04 10.30 -46.03
C GLY A 196 48.59 9.92 -46.37
N ASN A 197 48.21 10.17 -47.61
CA ASN A 197 46.95 9.87 -48.27
C ASN A 197 46.89 8.37 -48.71
N GLY A 198 45.69 7.78 -48.83
CA GLY A 198 45.44 6.52 -49.57
C GLY A 198 44.25 5.72 -49.01
N SER A 199 43.05 5.77 -49.60
CA SER A 199 42.55 5.00 -50.77
C SER A 199 42.33 3.49 -50.55
N SER A 200 41.04 3.12 -50.56
CA SER A 200 40.43 1.92 -51.15
C SER A 200 40.93 0.51 -50.81
N SER A 201 40.04 -0.34 -50.29
CA SER A 201 39.88 -1.72 -50.80
C SER A 201 38.53 -2.33 -50.42
N SER A 202 37.72 -2.54 -51.44
CA SER A 202 36.58 -3.46 -51.52
C SER A 202 37.01 -4.91 -51.31
N GLY A 203 36.27 -5.67 -50.49
CA GLY A 203 36.46 -7.10 -50.27
C GLY A 203 35.21 -7.89 -50.61
N SER A 204 35.06 -8.25 -51.89
CA SER A 204 34.09 -9.21 -52.41
C SER A 204 34.66 -10.62 -52.31
N GLY A 205 34.00 -11.49 -51.53
CA GLY A 205 34.35 -12.90 -51.37
C GLY A 205 33.33 -13.80 -52.09
N SER A 206 33.73 -14.30 -53.25
CA SER A 206 33.04 -15.34 -54.03
C SER A 206 33.49 -16.73 -53.59
N GLY A 207 32.55 -17.57 -53.13
CA GLY A 207 32.77 -18.97 -52.79
C GLY A 207 31.85 -19.88 -53.62
N SER A 208 32.45 -20.56 -54.60
CA SER A 208 31.81 -21.53 -55.49
C SER A 208 31.76 -22.91 -54.83
N GLY A 209 30.60 -23.57 -54.83
CA GLY A 209 30.45 -24.95 -54.39
C GLY A 209 29.31 -25.64 -55.13
N SER A 210 29.67 -26.45 -56.12
CA SER A 210 28.78 -27.28 -56.93
C SER A 210 28.43 -28.58 -56.20
N GLY A 211 27.16 -29.00 -56.26
CA GLY A 211 26.70 -30.28 -55.72
C GLY A 211 25.27 -30.56 -56.16
N ASP A 212 25.15 -31.34 -57.22
CA ASP A 212 23.95 -31.74 -57.94
C ASP A 212 23.33 -33.01 -57.31
N SER A 213 22.03 -33.03 -57.02
CA SER A 213 21.17 -34.24 -57.01
C SER A 213 19.68 -33.92 -56.73
N SER A 214 18.92 -33.78 -57.81
CA SER A 214 17.58 -34.35 -58.07
C SER A 214 16.69 -34.84 -56.92
N GLY A 215 15.44 -34.34 -56.87
CA GLY A 215 14.35 -34.96 -56.10
C GLY A 215 13.05 -34.15 -56.00
N ASP A 216 12.36 -34.01 -57.13
CA ASP A 216 10.91 -33.81 -57.36
C ASP A 216 9.95 -33.68 -56.14
N SER A 217 9.19 -32.57 -56.03
CA SER A 217 7.71 -32.54 -56.09
C SER A 217 7.08 -31.21 -55.57
N SER A 218 6.48 -30.49 -56.53
CA SER A 218 5.21 -29.72 -56.53
C SER A 218 4.72 -28.86 -55.35
N ASP A 219 4.28 -27.66 -55.74
CA ASP A 219 3.22 -26.79 -55.15
C ASP A 219 3.52 -26.05 -53.83
N ASP A 220 3.75 -24.74 -53.90
CA ASP A 220 2.69 -23.71 -53.85
C ASP A 220 3.23 -22.33 -53.39
N SER A 221 2.65 -21.28 -53.97
CA SER A 221 2.60 -19.88 -53.53
C SER A 221 3.88 -19.09 -53.19
N SER A 222 4.23 -18.22 -54.14
CA SER A 222 4.99 -17.00 -53.98
C SER A 222 4.35 -16.05 -52.95
N GLY A 223 5.07 -15.75 -51.88
CA GLY A 223 4.80 -14.64 -50.97
C GLY A 223 6.11 -14.15 -50.37
N ASP A 224 6.60 -13.03 -50.88
CA ASP A 224 7.82 -12.35 -50.45
C ASP A 224 7.89 -12.18 -48.93
N ALA A 225 8.78 -12.93 -48.28
CA ALA A 225 9.14 -12.75 -46.89
C ALA A 225 10.03 -11.51 -46.76
N ASN A 226 9.38 -10.35 -46.71
CA ASN A 226 9.99 -9.12 -46.23
C ASN A 226 10.28 -9.32 -44.74
N ASN A 227 11.55 -9.58 -44.39
CA ASN A 227 12.07 -9.66 -43.03
C ASN A 227 12.00 -8.28 -42.37
N SER A 228 10.79 -7.81 -42.09
CA SER A 228 10.53 -6.74 -41.14
C SER A 228 10.45 -7.40 -39.77
N THR A 229 11.44 -7.12 -38.94
CA THR A 229 11.45 -7.50 -37.52
C THR A 229 10.41 -6.65 -36.79
N THR A 230 9.12 -6.87 -37.08
CA THR A 230 8.03 -6.42 -36.24
C THR A 230 8.22 -7.13 -34.91
N THR A 231 8.75 -6.41 -33.91
CA THR A 231 8.68 -6.78 -32.51
C THR A 231 7.20 -6.95 -32.16
N THR A 232 6.70 -8.18 -32.30
CA THR A 232 5.37 -8.58 -31.87
C THR A 232 5.30 -8.35 -30.37
N THR A 233 4.52 -7.34 -29.96
CA THR A 233 4.23 -7.06 -28.56
C THR A 233 3.51 -8.26 -27.95
N SER A 234 3.97 -8.74 -26.80
CA SER A 234 3.42 -9.89 -26.11
C SER A 234 2.18 -9.48 -25.29
N ASP A 235 1.18 -10.36 -25.21
CA ASP A 235 0.03 -10.21 -24.29
C ASP A 235 0.47 -10.16 -22.80
N MET A 236 1.69 -10.61 -22.52
CA MET A 236 2.33 -10.55 -21.21
C MET A 236 3.12 -9.26 -20.96
N ASP A 237 3.29 -8.40 -21.97
CA ASP A 237 3.93 -7.10 -21.79
C ASP A 237 3.03 -6.18 -20.95
N ILE A 238 3.65 -5.28 -20.18
CA ILE A 238 2.94 -4.21 -19.48
C ILE A 238 2.17 -3.36 -20.49
N LEU A 239 0.91 -3.07 -20.20
CA LEU A 239 0.09 -2.18 -21.00
C LEU A 239 0.62 -0.73 -20.88
N PRO A 240 1.02 -0.04 -21.97
CA PRO A 240 1.59 1.32 -21.87
C PRO A 240 0.65 2.37 -21.30
N SER A 241 -0.66 2.13 -21.33
CA SER A 241 -1.69 2.98 -20.76
C SER A 241 -2.13 2.54 -19.35
N THR A 242 -1.49 1.53 -18.75
CA THR A 242 -1.83 1.04 -17.42
C THR A 242 -1.80 2.18 -16.40
N ASN A 243 -2.79 2.22 -15.51
CA ASN A 243 -2.64 2.99 -14.27
C ASN A 243 -1.84 2.15 -13.26
N LEU A 244 -1.35 2.80 -12.22
CA LEU A 244 -0.59 2.16 -11.16
C LEU A 244 -1.35 2.34 -9.85
N GLY A 245 -1.29 1.31 -8.99
CA GLY A 245 -1.64 1.43 -7.59
C GLY A 245 -0.52 0.86 -6.73
N ALA A 246 -0.33 1.40 -5.53
CA ALA A 246 0.66 0.85 -4.60
C ALA A 246 0.20 0.91 -3.14
N VAL A 247 0.52 -0.14 -2.38
CA VAL A 247 0.36 -0.17 -0.92
C VAL A 247 1.61 -0.74 -0.25
N ASN A 248 1.73 -0.54 1.05
CA ASN A 248 2.76 -1.17 1.87
C ASN A 248 2.20 -1.52 3.24
N PHE A 249 2.78 -2.54 3.87
CA PHE A 249 2.49 -2.90 5.25
C PHE A 249 3.67 -3.63 5.86
N THR A 250 3.68 -3.67 7.19
CA THR A 250 4.58 -4.54 7.95
C THR A 250 3.84 -5.83 8.29
N ASP A 251 4.44 -6.98 7.97
CA ASP A 251 3.84 -8.28 8.29
C ASP A 251 4.04 -8.69 9.75
N ALA A 252 3.52 -9.85 10.12
CA ALA A 252 3.59 -10.37 11.49
C ALA A 252 5.03 -10.70 11.95
N TYR A 253 6.00 -10.74 11.04
CA TYR A 253 7.42 -10.99 11.33
C TYR A 253 8.22 -9.69 11.41
N GLY A 254 7.58 -8.54 11.20
CA GLY A 254 8.22 -7.23 11.24
C GLY A 254 8.85 -6.83 9.90
N HIS A 255 8.61 -7.56 8.82
CA HIS A 255 9.17 -7.22 7.50
C HIS A 255 8.26 -6.26 6.76
N VAL A 256 8.87 -5.22 6.18
CA VAL A 256 8.16 -4.31 5.27
C VAL A 256 7.87 -5.01 3.95
N ASN A 257 6.63 -4.90 3.50
CA ASN A 257 6.15 -5.40 2.23
C ASN A 257 5.69 -4.23 1.37
N HIS A 258 6.04 -4.26 0.09
CA HIS A 258 5.57 -3.30 -0.92
C HIS A 258 4.83 -4.04 -2.02
N LEU A 259 3.62 -3.58 -2.35
CA LEU A 259 2.81 -4.14 -3.43
C LEU A 259 2.58 -3.08 -4.49
N VAL A 260 2.79 -3.45 -5.75
CA VAL A 260 2.58 -2.60 -6.93
C VAL A 260 1.62 -3.31 -7.87
N PHE A 261 0.58 -2.61 -8.29
CA PHE A 261 -0.46 -3.14 -9.16
C PHE A 261 -0.44 -2.43 -10.50
N TYR A 262 -0.58 -3.21 -11.57
CA TYR A 262 -0.53 -2.76 -12.95
C TYR A 262 -1.30 -3.73 -13.85
N GLN A 263 -1.51 -3.35 -15.11
CA GLN A 263 -2.24 -4.11 -16.11
C GLN A 263 -1.32 -4.55 -17.25
N LEU A 264 -1.50 -5.78 -17.72
CA LEU A 264 -0.86 -6.30 -18.93
C LEU A 264 -1.70 -6.01 -20.18
N ARG A 265 -1.11 -6.16 -21.37
CA ARG A 265 -1.84 -6.07 -22.65
C ARG A 265 -2.98 -7.09 -22.76
N SER A 266 -2.85 -8.25 -22.10
CA SER A 266 -3.93 -9.24 -21.91
C SER A 266 -5.11 -8.78 -21.05
N LYS A 267 -5.12 -7.52 -20.56
CA LYS A 267 -6.06 -6.96 -19.57
C LYS A 267 -5.97 -7.54 -18.15
N ASN A 268 -5.18 -8.58 -17.93
CA ASN A 268 -4.92 -9.13 -16.59
C ASN A 268 -4.38 -8.05 -15.65
N LEU A 269 -4.90 -8.01 -14.42
CA LEU A 269 -4.35 -7.18 -13.35
C LEU A 269 -3.29 -7.98 -12.61
N MET A 270 -2.12 -7.39 -12.45
CA MET A 270 -0.94 -8.00 -11.86
C MET A 270 -0.62 -7.34 -10.54
N MET A 271 0.06 -8.09 -9.67
CA MET A 271 0.62 -7.62 -8.42
C MET A 271 2.09 -8.04 -8.37
N SER A 272 3.00 -7.06 -8.36
CA SER A 272 4.39 -7.27 -7.98
C SER A 272 4.56 -6.97 -6.49
N SER A 273 5.22 -7.88 -5.77
CA SER A 273 5.35 -7.88 -4.32
C SER A 273 6.82 -7.98 -3.93
N TRP A 274 7.29 -7.02 -3.16
CA TRP A 274 8.63 -7.03 -2.57
C TRP A 274 8.52 -7.23 -1.06
N ASN A 275 9.40 -8.04 -0.49
CA ASN A 275 9.48 -8.28 0.94
C ASN A 275 10.90 -7.99 1.44
N GLU A 276 11.02 -7.26 2.54
CA GLU A 276 12.31 -6.84 3.11
C GLU A 276 13.23 -8.00 3.51
N SER A 277 12.67 -9.14 3.91
CA SER A 277 13.46 -10.31 4.30
C SER A 277 14.12 -11.00 3.09
N THR A 278 13.45 -11.01 1.93
CA THR A 278 13.94 -11.66 0.72
C THR A 278 14.69 -10.69 -0.19
N LYS A 279 14.33 -9.41 -0.14
CA LYS A 279 14.84 -8.33 -1.00
C LYS A 279 14.69 -8.61 -2.50
N VAL A 280 13.68 -9.40 -2.86
CA VAL A 280 13.40 -9.82 -4.24
C VAL A 280 11.93 -9.55 -4.54
N TRP A 281 11.67 -9.09 -5.76
CA TRP A 281 10.31 -8.95 -6.27
C TRP A 281 9.74 -10.33 -6.68
N SER A 282 8.45 -10.48 -6.47
CA SER A 282 7.68 -11.65 -6.91
C SER A 282 6.40 -11.16 -7.57
N THR A 283 6.00 -11.78 -8.68
CA THR A 283 4.81 -11.32 -9.43
C THR A 283 3.75 -12.40 -9.47
N ALA A 284 2.50 -12.00 -9.25
CA ALA A 284 1.33 -12.86 -9.32
C ALA A 284 0.18 -12.14 -10.03
N VAL A 285 -0.77 -12.91 -10.55
CA VAL A 285 -1.99 -12.36 -11.13
C VAL A 285 -2.97 -12.04 -10.02
N ALA A 286 -3.40 -10.78 -9.94
CA ALA A 286 -4.45 -10.35 -9.04
C ALA A 286 -5.83 -10.61 -9.65
N ASN A 287 -6.02 -10.34 -10.95
CA ASN A 287 -7.27 -10.56 -11.65
C ASN A 287 -7.09 -11.10 -13.08
N ARG A 288 -7.95 -12.05 -13.47
CA ARG A 288 -8.03 -12.65 -14.81
C ARG A 288 -9.41 -12.52 -15.47
N GLU A 289 -10.32 -11.73 -14.89
CA GLU A 289 -11.64 -11.53 -15.46
C GLU A 289 -11.52 -10.89 -16.86
N SER A 290 -12.25 -11.44 -17.83
CA SER A 290 -12.16 -11.01 -19.23
C SER A 290 -12.78 -9.63 -19.50
N ASN A 291 -13.65 -9.18 -18.59
CA ASN A 291 -14.37 -7.91 -18.68
C ASN A 291 -13.62 -6.76 -17.98
N VAL A 292 -12.37 -6.94 -17.55
CA VAL A 292 -11.56 -5.82 -17.04
C VAL A 292 -11.33 -4.82 -18.19
N LYS A 293 -11.63 -3.55 -17.93
CA LYS A 293 -11.41 -2.48 -18.91
C LYS A 293 -9.94 -2.33 -19.26
N GLU A 294 -9.62 -2.13 -20.53
CA GLU A 294 -8.25 -1.76 -20.94
C GLU A 294 -7.89 -0.36 -20.42
N GLY A 295 -6.71 -0.20 -19.80
CA GLY A 295 -6.28 1.06 -19.18
C GLY A 295 -7.15 1.43 -17.98
N THR A 296 -7.74 0.45 -17.30
CA THR A 296 -8.60 0.66 -16.14
C THR A 296 -7.87 1.44 -15.04
N PRO A 297 -8.53 2.36 -14.31
CA PRO A 297 -7.95 2.90 -13.09
C PRO A 297 -7.73 1.76 -12.08
N ILE A 298 -6.62 1.81 -11.36
CA ILE A 298 -6.30 0.81 -10.34
C ILE A 298 -6.23 1.53 -9.01
N SER A 299 -7.21 1.27 -8.17
CA SER A 299 -7.20 1.72 -6.78
C SER A 299 -6.95 0.56 -5.85
N ASN A 300 -6.30 0.83 -4.73
CA ASN A 300 -6.09 -0.18 -3.70
C ASN A 300 -6.14 0.40 -2.30
N SER A 301 -6.31 -0.49 -1.32
CA SER A 301 -6.32 -0.12 0.08
C SER A 301 -6.01 -1.32 0.95
N LEU A 302 -5.57 -1.04 2.18
CA LEU A 302 -5.43 -2.04 3.21
C LEU A 302 -6.60 -1.98 4.18
N PHE A 303 -7.06 -3.16 4.59
CA PHE A 303 -7.97 -3.32 5.71
C PHE A 303 -7.29 -4.11 6.82
N TRP A 304 -6.73 -3.39 7.78
CA TRP A 304 -6.11 -3.92 8.96
C TRP A 304 -7.17 -4.51 9.89
N GLN A 305 -7.03 -5.79 10.20
CA GLN A 305 -7.86 -6.45 11.20
C GLN A 305 -7.09 -6.64 12.51
N SER A 306 -5.82 -7.02 12.41
CA SER A 306 -4.92 -7.20 13.53
C SER A 306 -3.45 -7.11 13.07
N ASN A 307 -2.51 -7.23 14.01
CA ASN A 307 -1.09 -7.37 13.66
C ASN A 307 -0.79 -8.65 12.84
N LYS A 308 -1.68 -9.65 12.85
CA LYS A 308 -1.53 -10.94 12.14
C LYS A 308 -2.38 -11.05 10.88
N THR A 309 -3.47 -10.30 10.77
CA THR A 309 -4.42 -10.40 9.65
C THR A 309 -4.73 -9.03 9.06
N ARG A 310 -4.75 -8.98 7.73
CA ARG A 310 -5.11 -7.79 6.96
C ARG A 310 -5.59 -8.21 5.58
N ASP A 311 -6.46 -7.40 5.00
CA ASP A 311 -6.91 -7.59 3.64
C ASP A 311 -6.27 -6.53 2.74
N VAL A 312 -5.85 -6.94 1.56
CA VAL A 312 -5.58 -6.03 0.45
C VAL A 312 -6.80 -6.03 -0.46
N ARG A 313 -7.25 -4.83 -0.82
CA ARG A 313 -8.36 -4.66 -1.75
C ARG A 313 -7.86 -3.94 -2.98
N ILE A 314 -8.35 -4.37 -4.15
CA ILE A 314 -8.16 -3.67 -5.41
C ILE A 314 -9.52 -3.34 -6.00
N TYR A 315 -9.63 -2.17 -6.61
CA TYR A 315 -10.82 -1.71 -7.32
C TYR A 315 -10.42 -1.21 -8.71
N TYR A 316 -11.27 -1.53 -9.68
CA TYR A 316 -11.08 -1.25 -11.10
C TYR A 316 -12.43 -0.99 -11.76
N LEU A 317 -12.40 -0.54 -13.02
CA LEU A 317 -13.57 -0.49 -13.90
C LEU A 317 -13.61 -1.72 -14.81
N ASN A 318 -14.80 -2.29 -14.97
CA ASN A 318 -15.09 -3.27 -16.02
C ASN A 318 -15.36 -2.57 -17.38
N ASP A 319 -15.52 -3.34 -18.46
CA ASP A 319 -15.74 -2.83 -19.82
C ASP A 319 -17.00 -1.94 -19.94
N ASP A 320 -17.99 -2.12 -19.05
CA ASP A 320 -19.20 -1.29 -18.95
C ASP A 320 -19.00 -0.02 -18.09
N ASN A 321 -17.75 0.27 -17.68
CA ASN A 321 -17.38 1.35 -16.76
C ASN A 321 -18.02 1.21 -15.37
N GLN A 322 -18.41 0.01 -14.96
CA GLN A 322 -18.90 -0.21 -13.61
C GLN A 322 -17.73 -0.47 -12.66
N VAL A 323 -17.85 0.04 -11.43
CA VAL A 323 -16.91 -0.23 -10.34
C VAL A 323 -16.95 -1.71 -10.00
N ALA A 324 -15.80 -2.36 -10.04
CA ALA A 324 -15.56 -3.73 -9.64
C ALA A 324 -14.42 -3.78 -8.60
N GLY A 325 -14.36 -4.85 -7.81
CA GLY A 325 -13.28 -4.99 -6.85
C GLY A 325 -13.02 -6.43 -6.42
N GLN A 326 -11.81 -6.63 -5.89
CA GLN A 326 -11.35 -7.91 -5.36
C GLN A 326 -10.64 -7.72 -4.03
N ILE A 327 -10.69 -8.75 -3.18
CA ILE A 327 -10.20 -8.76 -1.81
C ILE A 327 -9.29 -9.97 -1.63
N ASN A 328 -8.09 -9.76 -1.12
CA ASN A 328 -7.18 -10.83 -0.72
C ASN A 328 -6.85 -10.67 0.77
N ALA A 329 -7.30 -11.64 1.57
CA ALA A 329 -7.12 -11.65 3.03
C ALA A 329 -5.69 -12.03 3.49
N ASN A 330 -4.82 -12.42 2.55
CA ASN A 330 -3.46 -12.81 2.84
C ASN A 330 -2.55 -12.59 1.62
N PRO A 331 -2.28 -11.34 1.24
CA PRO A 331 -1.60 -10.99 -0.03
C PRO A 331 -0.16 -11.48 -0.14
N VAL A 332 0.51 -11.84 0.96
CA VAL A 332 1.89 -12.35 0.96
C VAL A 332 1.92 -13.86 0.79
N TYR A 333 1.01 -14.57 1.47
CA TYR A 333 1.08 -16.04 1.57
C TYR A 333 -0.06 -16.75 0.83
N SER A 334 -0.98 -15.99 0.24
CA SER A 334 -2.11 -16.50 -0.55
C SER A 334 -2.37 -15.64 -1.79
N MET A 335 -2.74 -16.31 -2.87
CA MET A 335 -3.13 -15.69 -4.13
C MET A 335 -4.63 -15.85 -4.41
N THR A 336 -5.42 -16.14 -3.37
CA THR A 336 -6.88 -16.22 -3.48
C THR A 336 -7.49 -14.83 -3.37
N TRP A 337 -8.27 -14.46 -4.38
CA TRP A 337 -8.97 -13.19 -4.47
C TRP A 337 -10.48 -13.44 -4.48
N ASP A 338 -11.18 -12.83 -3.54
CA ASP A 338 -12.64 -12.86 -3.43
C ASP A 338 -13.23 -11.60 -4.06
N LYS A 339 -14.41 -11.70 -4.69
CA LYS A 339 -15.08 -10.55 -5.29
C LYS A 339 -15.62 -9.59 -4.21
N SER A 340 -15.40 -8.29 -4.38
CA SER A 340 -15.94 -7.26 -3.49
C SER A 340 -17.43 -7.04 -3.76
N GLY A 341 -18.20 -6.80 -2.69
CA GLY A 341 -19.64 -6.55 -2.76
C GLY A 341 -20.05 -5.26 -3.46
N VAL A 342 -19.11 -4.36 -3.79
CA VAL A 342 -19.39 -3.14 -4.59
C VAL A 342 -19.55 -3.42 -6.08
N SER A 343 -19.12 -4.62 -6.51
CA SER A 343 -18.89 -4.89 -7.93
C SER A 343 -20.15 -4.79 -8.77
N ASP A 344 -19.99 -4.26 -9.98
CA ASP A 344 -21.00 -4.19 -11.04
C ASP A 344 -22.28 -3.40 -10.66
N THR A 345 -22.19 -2.56 -9.60
CA THR A 345 -23.36 -1.82 -9.07
C THR A 345 -23.37 -0.35 -9.50
N PHE A 346 -22.21 0.31 -9.60
CA PHE A 346 -22.10 1.75 -9.86
C PHE A 346 -21.35 2.02 -11.14
N THR A 347 -21.90 2.87 -12.00
CA THR A 347 -21.28 3.24 -13.28
C THR A 347 -20.52 4.57 -13.14
N ALA A 348 -19.22 4.53 -13.42
CA ALA A 348 -18.35 5.68 -13.45
C ALA A 348 -18.31 6.35 -14.82
N ASN A 349 -17.79 7.58 -14.88
CA ASN A 349 -17.37 8.18 -16.14
C ASN A 349 -16.29 7.29 -16.80
N PRO A 350 -16.28 7.13 -18.13
CA PRO A 350 -15.24 6.36 -18.82
C PRO A 350 -13.80 6.83 -18.57
N LYS A 351 -13.58 8.09 -18.23
CA LYS A 351 -12.25 8.64 -17.88
C LYS A 351 -11.98 8.66 -16.37
N SER A 352 -12.94 8.24 -15.56
CA SER A 352 -12.85 8.27 -14.10
C SER A 352 -11.57 7.59 -13.62
N GLN A 353 -10.92 8.21 -12.65
CA GLN A 353 -9.99 7.50 -11.77
C GLN A 353 -10.77 6.86 -10.62
N LEU A 354 -10.14 5.94 -9.90
CA LEU A 354 -10.70 5.33 -8.69
C LEU A 354 -9.78 5.60 -7.51
N LEU A 355 -10.38 5.75 -6.34
CA LEU A 355 -9.69 5.73 -5.06
C LEU A 355 -10.41 4.82 -4.10
N SER A 356 -9.69 4.33 -3.10
CA SER A 356 -10.25 3.50 -2.06
C SER A 356 -9.51 3.75 -0.77
N ASN A 357 -10.25 3.59 0.32
CA ASN A 357 -9.70 3.59 1.65
C ASN A 357 -10.19 2.36 2.39
N GLY A 358 -9.28 1.80 3.19
CA GLY A 358 -9.63 0.89 4.26
C GLY A 358 -9.01 1.39 5.55
N ILE A 359 -8.96 0.53 6.56
CA ILE A 359 -8.40 0.88 7.86
C ILE A 359 -6.93 0.49 7.83
N TYR A 360 -5.99 1.45 7.80
CA TYR A 360 -4.56 1.13 7.80
C TYR A 360 -4.05 0.84 9.21
N THR A 361 -4.46 1.67 10.16
CA THR A 361 -4.15 1.59 11.59
C THR A 361 -5.29 2.22 12.40
N PRO A 362 -5.34 2.01 13.74
CA PRO A 362 -6.26 2.74 14.61
C PRO A 362 -6.09 4.27 14.59
N ASP A 363 -4.94 4.76 14.13
CA ASP A 363 -4.62 6.20 14.05
C ASP A 363 -4.97 6.82 12.69
N SER A 364 -5.46 6.01 11.74
CA SER A 364 -5.86 6.44 10.40
C SER A 364 -7.37 6.66 10.29
N TYR A 365 -7.85 7.09 9.12
CA TYR A 365 -9.28 7.19 8.83
C TYR A 365 -9.94 5.80 8.86
N LEU A 366 -11.03 5.66 9.63
CA LEU A 366 -11.57 4.35 10.04
C LEU A 366 -12.74 3.85 9.18
N SER A 367 -12.98 4.45 8.02
CA SER A 367 -14.12 4.09 7.15
C SER A 367 -13.66 3.50 5.83
N ASN A 368 -14.37 2.46 5.38
CA ASN A 368 -14.19 1.88 4.05
C ASN A 368 -14.95 2.71 3.03
N LEU A 369 -14.25 3.14 1.98
CA LEU A 369 -14.90 3.86 0.89
C LEU A 369 -14.21 3.60 -0.44
N VAL A 370 -14.97 3.80 -1.51
CA VAL A 370 -14.47 3.85 -2.89
C VAL A 370 -14.94 5.17 -3.48
N ILE A 371 -14.06 5.90 -4.18
CA ILE A 371 -14.40 7.18 -4.82
C ILE A 371 -14.21 7.02 -6.32
N TYR A 372 -15.17 7.54 -7.08
CA TYR A 372 -15.10 7.64 -8.53
C TYR A 372 -15.70 8.96 -8.99
N GLN A 373 -15.48 9.32 -10.25
CA GLN A 373 -16.11 10.45 -10.90
C GLN A 373 -17.27 9.95 -11.78
N ASP A 374 -18.45 10.52 -11.62
CA ASP A 374 -19.61 10.20 -12.47
C ASP A 374 -19.61 10.97 -13.80
N SER A 375 -20.57 10.67 -14.67
CA SER A 375 -20.71 11.34 -15.98
C SER A 375 -20.95 12.85 -15.89
N GLY A 376 -21.39 13.36 -14.74
CA GLY A 376 -21.55 14.79 -14.46
C GLY A 376 -20.30 15.46 -13.90
N SER A 377 -19.15 14.77 -13.90
CA SER A 377 -17.89 15.22 -13.28
C SER A 377 -17.98 15.44 -11.77
N THR A 378 -18.99 14.86 -11.11
CA THR A 378 -19.12 14.89 -9.65
C THR A 378 -18.35 13.71 -9.06
N LEU A 379 -17.55 13.94 -8.02
CA LEU A 379 -16.95 12.85 -7.26
C LEU A 379 -18.00 12.19 -6.38
N ARG A 380 -18.13 10.87 -6.50
CA ARG A 380 -19.05 10.02 -5.77
C ARG A 380 -18.28 9.19 -4.77
N VAL A 381 -18.68 9.26 -3.52
CA VAL A 381 -18.16 8.43 -2.43
C VAL A 381 -19.12 7.28 -2.21
N LEU A 382 -18.65 6.08 -2.51
CA LEU A 382 -19.31 4.83 -2.19
C LEU A 382 -19.02 4.49 -0.73
N ARG A 383 -20.09 4.35 0.05
CA ARG A 383 -20.03 3.86 1.42
C ARG A 383 -20.99 2.70 1.60
N ARG A 384 -20.67 1.85 2.56
CA ARG A 384 -21.53 0.75 2.93
C ARG A 384 -22.59 1.21 3.94
N THR A 385 -23.84 0.83 3.73
CA THR A 385 -24.97 1.18 4.62
C THR A 385 -25.54 -0.01 5.38
N GLY A 386 -25.00 -1.23 5.19
CA GLY A 386 -25.53 -2.42 5.83
C GLY A 386 -24.96 -3.72 5.31
N GLY A 387 -25.80 -4.56 4.69
CA GLY A 387 -25.49 -5.89 4.19
C GLY A 387 -24.27 -5.96 3.26
N LYS A 388 -23.88 -7.17 2.86
CA LYS A 388 -22.62 -7.41 2.12
C LYS A 388 -22.54 -6.65 0.78
N THR A 389 -23.69 -6.31 0.19
CA THR A 389 -23.83 -5.65 -1.10
C THR A 389 -24.45 -4.25 -0.99
N ASP A 390 -24.73 -3.78 0.23
CA ASP A 390 -25.47 -2.54 0.43
C ASP A 390 -24.51 -1.35 0.43
N TRP A 391 -24.28 -0.83 -0.76
CA TRP A 391 -23.49 0.37 -1.00
C TRP A 391 -24.40 1.52 -1.42
N VAL A 392 -24.04 2.74 -1.02
CA VAL A 392 -24.67 3.97 -1.45
C VAL A 392 -23.64 4.95 -1.97
N ALA A 393 -24.02 5.70 -2.99
CA ALA A 393 -23.19 6.77 -3.56
C ALA A 393 -23.63 8.13 -3.04
N VAL A 394 -22.72 8.88 -2.43
CA VAL A 394 -22.93 10.27 -2.00
C VAL A 394 -22.06 11.19 -2.84
N GLY A 395 -22.61 12.29 -3.37
CA GLY A 395 -21.83 13.27 -4.13
C GLY A 395 -21.06 14.23 -3.22
N ILE A 396 -19.82 14.55 -3.60
CA ILE A 396 -19.07 15.67 -3.01
C ILE A 396 -19.51 16.96 -3.70
N SER A 397 -19.74 18.04 -2.93
CA SER A 397 -20.11 19.34 -3.51
C SER A 397 -19.04 19.84 -4.49
N THR A 398 -19.48 20.42 -5.59
CA THR A 398 -18.58 21.05 -6.58
C THR A 398 -18.19 22.48 -6.22
N ASP A 399 -18.79 23.04 -5.16
CA ASP A 399 -18.44 24.37 -4.64
C ASP A 399 -17.00 24.45 -4.11
N PHE A 400 -16.39 23.30 -3.81
CA PHE A 400 -14.98 23.18 -3.44
C PHE A 400 -14.01 23.34 -4.63
N GLY A 401 -14.53 23.62 -5.82
CA GLY A 401 -13.82 23.60 -7.08
C GLY A 401 -14.18 22.35 -7.88
N LYS A 402 -14.83 22.55 -9.03
CA LYS A 402 -15.29 21.45 -9.89
C LYS A 402 -14.09 20.62 -10.37
N PRO A 403 -14.07 19.31 -10.12
CA PRO A 403 -13.01 18.42 -10.61
C PRO A 403 -12.98 18.41 -12.14
N ALA A 404 -11.79 18.44 -12.73
CA ALA A 404 -11.67 18.24 -14.17
C ALA A 404 -12.14 16.84 -14.58
N GLU A 405 -12.70 16.71 -15.78
CA GLU A 405 -13.09 15.41 -16.33
C GLU A 405 -11.86 14.49 -16.44
N GLY A 406 -11.91 13.33 -15.80
CA GLY A 406 -10.81 12.37 -15.76
C GLY A 406 -9.58 12.84 -15.00
N THR A 407 -9.73 13.82 -14.09
CA THR A 407 -8.63 14.28 -13.23
C THR A 407 -7.95 13.11 -12.52
N GLY A 408 -6.63 13.20 -12.36
CA GLY A 408 -5.92 12.39 -11.39
C GLY A 408 -6.54 12.57 -10.01
N LEU A 409 -6.55 11.48 -9.24
CA LEU A 409 -7.08 11.44 -7.88
C LEU A 409 -6.01 10.80 -6.98
N SER A 410 -5.86 11.31 -5.75
CA SER A 410 -5.05 10.64 -4.72
C SER A 410 -5.66 10.82 -3.34
N LEU A 411 -5.47 9.83 -2.46
CA LEU A 411 -6.09 9.77 -1.15
C LEU A 411 -5.09 9.30 -0.10
N ILE A 412 -4.91 10.07 0.96
CA ILE A 412 -3.97 9.73 2.04
C ILE A 412 -4.61 9.93 3.41
N PRO A 413 -4.30 9.07 4.40
CA PRO A 413 -4.72 9.31 5.77
C PRO A 413 -3.92 10.47 6.38
N VAL A 414 -4.51 11.15 7.36
CA VAL A 414 -3.79 12.03 8.27
C VAL A 414 -3.71 11.32 9.61
N TYR A 415 -2.54 10.76 9.92
CA TYR A 415 -2.35 10.00 11.16
C TYR A 415 -2.50 10.91 12.37
N THR A 416 -3.32 10.48 13.33
CA THR A 416 -3.58 11.24 14.54
C THR A 416 -3.96 10.34 15.71
N LYS A 417 -3.53 10.72 16.91
CA LYS A 417 -3.97 10.10 18.17
C LYS A 417 -5.29 10.68 18.68
N GLU A 418 -5.77 11.77 18.08
CA GLU A 418 -7.07 12.37 18.39
C GLU A 418 -8.21 11.41 18.00
N SER A 419 -9.39 11.60 18.61
CA SER A 419 -10.59 10.84 18.26
C SER A 419 -11.09 11.14 16.85
N ALA A 420 -11.01 12.41 16.43
CA ALA A 420 -11.41 12.85 15.10
C ALA A 420 -10.36 12.43 14.06
N LYS A 421 -10.69 11.42 13.25
CA LYS A 421 -9.80 10.91 12.21
C LYS A 421 -10.00 11.66 10.90
N ARG A 422 -8.93 11.83 10.14
CA ARG A 422 -8.98 12.62 8.91
C ARG A 422 -8.30 11.93 7.75
N MET A 423 -8.72 12.28 6.53
CA MET A 423 -8.01 11.96 5.31
C MET A 423 -8.07 13.09 4.30
N CYS A 424 -7.09 13.13 3.40
CA CYS A 424 -6.98 14.15 2.38
C CYS A 424 -7.14 13.54 0.98
N LEU A 425 -8.05 14.10 0.20
CA LEU A 425 -8.28 13.82 -1.21
C LEU A 425 -7.64 14.96 -2.04
N PHE A 426 -6.92 14.61 -3.09
CA PHE A 426 -6.30 15.57 -4.01
C PHE A 426 -6.79 15.36 -5.45
N TYR A 427 -7.06 16.45 -6.15
CA TYR A 427 -7.44 16.45 -7.57
C TYR A 427 -7.13 17.78 -8.26
N ALA A 428 -7.08 17.77 -9.59
CA ALA A 428 -7.03 18.95 -10.43
C ALA A 428 -8.44 19.44 -10.77
N THR A 429 -8.70 20.72 -10.55
CA THR A 429 -9.97 21.37 -10.94
C THR A 429 -10.01 21.66 -12.44
N GLU A 430 -11.19 21.96 -12.99
CA GLU A 430 -11.32 22.43 -14.39
C GLU A 430 -10.48 23.69 -14.68
N ALA A 431 -10.19 24.49 -13.66
CA ALA A 431 -9.33 25.66 -13.75
C ALA A 431 -7.82 25.33 -13.67
N GLY A 432 -7.44 24.05 -13.56
CA GLY A 432 -6.04 23.60 -13.43
C GLY A 432 -5.44 23.80 -12.03
N SER A 433 -6.21 24.27 -11.05
CA SER A 433 -5.74 24.39 -9.66
C SER A 433 -5.71 23.02 -9.00
N LEU A 434 -4.64 22.71 -8.27
CA LEU A 434 -4.57 21.54 -7.41
C LEU A 434 -5.33 21.81 -6.10
N THR A 435 -6.33 20.99 -5.81
CA THR A 435 -7.19 21.14 -4.64
C THR A 435 -6.97 19.99 -3.67
N GLN A 436 -6.96 20.30 -2.38
CA GLN A 436 -7.08 19.36 -1.27
C GLN A 436 -8.49 19.42 -0.70
N LEU A 437 -9.14 18.27 -0.49
CA LEU A 437 -10.29 18.16 0.40
C LEU A 437 -9.92 17.35 1.63
N THR A 438 -10.29 17.82 2.83
CA THR A 438 -10.15 17.03 4.07
C THR A 438 -11.50 16.48 4.48
N LEU A 439 -11.56 15.18 4.71
CA LEU A 439 -12.69 14.47 5.30
C LEU A 439 -12.42 14.27 6.79
N THR A 440 -13.31 14.73 7.68
CA THR A 440 -13.15 14.57 9.15
C THR A 440 -14.21 13.67 9.78
N ASN A 441 -15.42 13.65 9.23
CA ASN A 441 -16.52 12.76 9.60
C ASN A 441 -17.19 12.26 8.32
N ASP A 442 -18.09 11.28 8.39
CA ASP A 442 -18.74 10.73 7.19
C ASP A 442 -19.50 11.78 6.36
N ASN A 443 -18.81 12.33 5.35
CA ASN A 443 -19.19 13.42 4.43
C ASN A 443 -18.97 14.86 4.91
N ASP A 444 -18.26 15.06 6.01
CA ASP A 444 -17.85 16.40 6.40
C ASP A 444 -16.54 16.78 5.67
N TRP A 445 -16.71 17.53 4.59
CA TRP A 445 -15.64 17.94 3.68
C TRP A 445 -15.32 19.42 3.85
N ASN A 446 -14.04 19.73 4.00
CA ASN A 446 -13.51 21.07 3.82
C ASN A 446 -12.52 21.09 2.63
N ASN A 447 -12.20 22.27 2.11
CA ASN A 447 -11.27 22.40 0.99
C ASN A 447 -10.16 23.42 1.25
N ALA A 448 -9.05 23.22 0.56
CA ALA A 448 -7.98 24.18 0.40
C ALA A 448 -7.45 24.13 -1.04
N THR A 449 -7.26 25.29 -1.66
CA THR A 449 -6.53 25.39 -2.93
C THR A 449 -5.03 25.41 -2.62
N LEU A 450 -4.29 24.48 -3.22
CA LEU A 450 -2.85 24.38 -3.00
C LEU A 450 -2.10 25.40 -3.88
N PRO A 451 -0.86 25.81 -3.50
CA PRO A 451 -0.07 26.80 -4.24
C PRO A 451 0.55 26.23 -5.53
N THR A 452 -0.17 25.34 -6.22
CA THR A 452 0.31 24.60 -7.39
C THR A 452 -0.78 24.51 -8.45
N THR A 453 -0.41 24.85 -9.69
CA THR A 453 -1.22 24.63 -10.89
C THR A 453 -0.66 23.43 -11.66
N VAL A 454 -1.54 22.59 -12.16
CA VAL A 454 -1.21 21.36 -12.89
C VAL A 454 -2.08 21.22 -14.13
N GLU A 455 -1.64 20.41 -15.10
CA GLU A 455 -2.50 19.99 -16.20
C GLU A 455 -3.77 19.30 -15.65
N THR A 456 -4.92 19.52 -16.28
CA THR A 456 -6.21 18.98 -15.81
C THR A 456 -6.29 17.46 -15.86
N ASN A 457 -5.46 16.83 -16.70
CA ASN A 457 -5.29 15.39 -16.84
C ASN A 457 -4.02 14.87 -16.13
N ALA A 458 -3.36 15.66 -15.29
CA ALA A 458 -2.20 15.22 -14.53
C ALA A 458 -2.55 13.98 -13.68
N THR A 459 -1.62 13.04 -13.59
CA THR A 459 -1.75 11.93 -12.64
C THR A 459 -1.18 12.33 -11.30
N ILE A 460 -1.88 11.98 -10.22
CA ILE A 460 -1.59 12.48 -8.88
C ILE A 460 -1.30 11.29 -7.99
N ALA A 461 -0.15 11.33 -7.31
CA ALA A 461 0.18 10.41 -6.23
C ALA A 461 0.51 11.21 -4.98
N ALA A 462 0.11 10.72 -3.82
CA ALA A 462 0.38 11.36 -2.56
C ALA A 462 0.69 10.33 -1.47
N PHE A 463 1.43 10.76 -0.46
CA PHE A 463 1.61 10.03 0.78
C PHE A 463 1.76 11.01 1.96
N SER A 464 1.49 10.51 3.16
CA SER A 464 1.74 11.23 4.42
C SER A 464 2.75 10.47 5.27
N SER A 465 3.50 11.20 6.06
CA SER A 465 4.44 10.67 7.06
C SER A 465 4.32 11.48 8.35
N GLY A 466 4.55 10.84 9.49
CA GLY A 466 4.40 11.48 10.80
C GLY A 466 2.95 11.65 11.26
N TYR A 467 2.78 12.36 12.38
CA TYR A 467 1.49 12.54 13.05
C TYR A 467 1.06 14.01 13.06
N ASN A 468 -0.25 14.22 12.92
CA ASN A 468 -0.88 15.53 13.08
C ASN A 468 -0.54 16.12 14.46
N GLY A 469 -0.19 17.40 14.48
CA GLY A 469 0.24 18.11 15.69
C GLY A 469 1.67 17.82 16.15
N THR A 470 2.40 16.93 15.46
CA THR A 470 3.79 16.59 15.79
C THR A 470 4.71 16.89 14.61
N ASN A 471 4.76 16.01 13.63
CA ASN A 471 5.73 16.00 12.54
C ASN A 471 5.10 15.60 11.20
N LEU A 472 3.81 15.91 11.03
CA LEU A 472 3.08 15.59 9.80
C LEU A 472 3.75 16.25 8.60
N VAL A 473 4.12 15.41 7.64
CA VAL A 473 4.55 15.82 6.31
C VAL A 473 3.63 15.15 5.30
N MET A 474 3.18 15.89 4.29
CA MET A 474 2.43 15.32 3.16
C MET A 474 3.11 15.70 1.86
N HIS A 475 3.19 14.75 0.94
CA HIS A 475 3.73 14.95 -0.40
C HIS A 475 2.64 14.70 -1.42
N VAL A 476 2.51 15.61 -2.39
CA VAL A 476 1.63 15.46 -3.55
C VAL A 476 2.47 15.65 -4.80
N LEU A 477 2.64 14.58 -5.57
CA LEU A 477 3.35 14.54 -6.84
C LEU A 477 2.32 14.54 -7.98
N ALA A 478 2.44 15.51 -8.89
CA ALA A 478 1.59 15.61 -10.07
C ALA A 478 2.42 15.40 -11.34
N ALA A 479 2.35 14.20 -11.92
CA ALA A 479 3.00 13.87 -13.18
C ALA A 479 2.19 14.40 -14.37
N GLN A 480 2.88 15.05 -15.30
CA GLN A 480 2.32 15.84 -16.39
C GLN A 480 2.92 15.39 -17.72
N THR A 481 2.28 15.74 -18.83
CA THR A 481 2.65 15.21 -20.16
C THR A 481 4.02 15.66 -20.66
N THR A 482 4.44 16.87 -20.28
CA THR A 482 5.62 17.53 -20.87
C THR A 482 6.79 17.74 -19.90
N LYS A 483 6.58 17.59 -18.59
CA LYS A 483 7.57 17.93 -17.55
C LYS A 483 7.66 16.86 -16.48
N ALA A 484 8.73 16.91 -15.69
CA ALA A 484 8.86 16.02 -14.54
C ALA A 484 7.72 16.29 -13.52
N PRO A 485 7.40 15.31 -12.65
CA PRO A 485 6.39 15.51 -11.63
C PRO A 485 6.65 16.75 -10.79
N VAL A 486 5.62 17.58 -10.63
CA VAL A 486 5.68 18.74 -9.74
C VAL A 486 5.34 18.29 -8.32
N LEU A 487 6.18 18.68 -7.36
CA LEU A 487 6.00 18.36 -5.96
C LEU A 487 5.36 19.52 -5.20
N THR A 488 4.29 19.23 -4.46
CA THR A 488 3.71 20.12 -3.46
C THR A 488 3.79 19.44 -2.11
N THR A 489 4.33 20.11 -1.09
CA THR A 489 4.51 19.53 0.24
C THR A 489 3.78 20.32 1.31
N TYR A 490 3.21 19.62 2.28
CA TYR A 490 2.79 20.18 3.55
C TYR A 490 3.86 19.88 4.59
N ALA A 491 4.39 20.90 5.24
CA ALA A 491 5.29 20.78 6.37
C ALA A 491 5.14 22.01 7.25
N GLU A 492 5.32 21.86 8.56
CA GLU A 492 5.30 22.98 9.52
C GLU A 492 4.01 23.82 9.47
N GLY A 493 2.89 23.20 9.11
CA GLY A 493 1.59 23.88 9.04
C GLY A 493 1.24 24.48 7.69
N GLU A 494 2.16 24.48 6.72
CA GLU A 494 2.00 25.20 5.46
C GLU A 494 2.20 24.32 4.22
N TRP A 495 1.42 24.62 3.18
CA TRP A 495 1.63 24.07 1.85
C TRP A 495 2.61 24.91 1.06
N SER A 496 3.55 24.26 0.37
CA SER A 496 4.47 24.93 -0.54
C SER A 496 4.71 24.12 -1.81
N ASN A 497 4.80 24.82 -2.94
CA ASN A 497 5.21 24.26 -4.23
C ASN A 497 6.74 24.19 -4.27
N LYS A 498 7.26 23.00 -4.55
CA LYS A 498 8.69 22.70 -4.58
C LYS A 498 9.26 22.58 -6.00
N GLY A 499 8.43 22.80 -7.02
CA GLY A 499 8.81 22.66 -8.42
C GLY A 499 8.93 21.21 -8.86
N GLU A 500 9.67 20.99 -9.95
CA GLU A 500 9.86 19.69 -10.57
C GLU A 500 10.85 18.80 -9.80
N VAL A 501 10.54 17.51 -9.69
CA VAL A 501 11.45 16.52 -9.09
C VAL A 501 12.48 16.09 -10.13
N SER A 502 13.71 16.60 -10.00
CA SER A 502 14.77 16.41 -11.00
C SER A 502 15.17 14.95 -11.23
N THR A 503 15.04 14.09 -10.22
CA THR A 503 15.35 12.64 -10.33
C THR A 503 14.27 11.84 -11.05
N MET A 504 13.15 12.49 -11.39
CA MET A 504 12.04 11.95 -12.19
C MET A 504 11.91 12.69 -13.54
N ALA A 505 13.02 13.23 -14.05
CA ALA A 505 13.10 13.95 -15.33
C ALA A 505 13.82 13.11 -16.41
N GLY A 506 13.87 13.65 -17.63
CA GLY A 506 14.58 13.01 -18.75
C GLY A 506 14.00 11.64 -19.11
N ASP A 507 14.88 10.66 -19.31
CA ASP A 507 14.49 9.30 -19.69
C ASP A 507 13.67 8.59 -18.61
N ASP A 508 13.77 9.00 -17.35
CA ASP A 508 13.04 8.42 -16.22
C ASP A 508 11.73 9.14 -15.90
N ARG A 509 11.26 10.03 -16.79
CA ARG A 509 10.03 10.79 -16.57
C ARG A 509 8.79 9.88 -16.58
N PRO A 510 8.05 9.78 -15.47
CA PRO A 510 6.86 8.96 -15.42
C PRO A 510 5.67 9.62 -16.12
N VAL A 511 4.91 8.84 -16.89
CA VAL A 511 3.62 9.26 -17.48
C VAL A 511 2.43 8.92 -16.59
N LYS A 512 2.61 7.96 -15.67
CA LYS A 512 1.67 7.58 -14.61
C LYS A 512 2.46 7.43 -13.31
N ILE A 513 1.88 7.81 -12.19
CA ILE A 513 2.55 7.77 -10.88
C ILE A 513 1.63 7.19 -9.81
N ALA A 514 2.21 6.42 -8.90
CA ALA A 514 1.57 5.94 -7.67
C ALA A 514 2.56 6.07 -6.51
N ALA A 515 2.05 6.18 -5.29
CA ALA A 515 2.88 6.19 -4.09
C ALA A 515 2.22 5.36 -2.99
N ASN A 516 3.04 4.81 -2.10
CA ASN A 516 2.55 4.17 -0.88
C ASN A 516 2.94 4.99 0.35
N LEU A 517 2.41 4.62 1.52
CA LEU A 517 2.57 5.37 2.76
C LEU A 517 3.96 5.21 3.40
N ALA A 518 4.82 4.35 2.86
CA ALA A 518 6.25 4.29 3.21
C ALA A 518 7.12 5.30 2.44
N GLY A 519 6.52 6.15 1.60
CA GLY A 519 7.29 7.10 0.79
C GLY A 519 8.00 6.47 -0.41
N ARG A 520 7.61 5.25 -0.82
CA ARG A 520 7.99 4.70 -2.13
C ARG A 520 7.08 5.28 -3.20
N VAL A 521 7.68 5.71 -4.30
CA VAL A 521 6.99 6.26 -5.47
C VAL A 521 7.31 5.36 -6.67
N TYR A 522 6.28 5.03 -7.43
CA TYR A 522 6.37 4.17 -8.61
C TYR A 522 5.88 4.93 -9.82
N GLY A 523 6.59 4.81 -10.92
CA GLY A 523 6.30 5.56 -12.14
C GLY A 523 6.32 4.66 -13.36
N LEU A 524 5.28 4.74 -14.18
CA LEU A 524 5.26 4.10 -15.49
C LEU A 524 6.09 4.97 -16.42
N VAL A 525 7.22 4.45 -16.87
CA VAL A 525 8.15 5.20 -17.71
C VAL A 525 8.19 4.61 -19.10
N GLN A 526 8.01 5.46 -20.10
CA GLN A 526 8.07 5.06 -21.49
C GLN A 526 9.52 4.87 -21.93
N ARG A 527 9.78 3.71 -22.53
CA ARG A 527 11.05 3.38 -23.19
C ARG A 527 10.86 3.41 -24.71
N SER A 528 11.88 2.98 -25.44
CA SER A 528 11.79 2.87 -26.90
C SER A 528 10.65 1.94 -27.35
N SER A 529 10.10 2.22 -28.53
CA SER A 529 9.23 1.29 -29.29
C SER A 529 7.98 0.79 -28.54
N GLY A 530 7.37 1.64 -27.70
CA GLY A 530 6.12 1.33 -27.01
C GLY A 530 6.26 0.36 -25.85
N LYS A 531 7.49 0.07 -25.43
CA LYS A 531 7.78 -0.61 -24.17
C LYS A 531 7.71 0.37 -23.02
N VAL A 532 7.30 -0.12 -21.87
CA VAL A 532 7.24 0.65 -20.61
C VAL A 532 7.87 -0.17 -19.50
N GLU A 533 8.39 0.51 -18.50
CA GLU A 533 8.90 -0.08 -17.26
C GLU A 533 8.25 0.62 -16.08
N ILE A 534 8.22 -0.04 -14.92
CA ILE A 534 7.80 0.58 -13.66
C ILE A 534 9.06 0.90 -12.86
N VAL A 535 9.44 2.18 -12.84
CA VAL A 535 10.60 2.67 -12.10
C VAL A 535 10.21 3.01 -10.67
N GLU A 536 11.11 2.78 -9.73
CA GLU A 536 10.90 3.01 -8.30
C GLU A 536 11.85 4.06 -7.74
N TRP A 537 11.29 4.95 -6.91
CA TRP A 537 12.01 5.95 -6.13
C TRP A 537 11.67 5.84 -4.64
N GLU A 538 12.63 6.20 -3.80
CA GLU A 538 12.50 6.34 -2.36
C GLU A 538 12.57 7.80 -1.96
N TRP A 539 11.62 8.26 -1.15
CA TRP A 539 11.77 9.51 -0.44
C TRP A 539 12.81 9.36 0.68
N ILE A 540 13.90 10.14 0.60
CA ILE A 540 15.00 10.09 1.59
C ILE A 540 15.03 11.31 2.52
N GLY A 541 13.98 12.13 2.50
CA GLY A 541 13.85 13.33 3.32
C GLY A 541 13.78 14.63 2.51
N GLY A 542 13.22 15.67 3.12
CA GLY A 542 13.02 16.97 2.46
C GLY A 542 12.23 16.80 1.16
N THR A 543 12.79 17.30 0.05
CA THR A 543 12.21 17.19 -1.30
C THR A 543 12.94 16.16 -2.18
N THR A 544 13.76 15.29 -1.57
CA THR A 544 14.70 14.44 -2.31
C THR A 544 14.16 13.03 -2.48
N TYR A 545 14.25 12.55 -3.72
CA TYR A 545 13.86 11.19 -4.12
C TYR A 545 15.04 10.49 -4.79
N ASN A 546 15.42 9.33 -4.27
CA ASN A 546 16.47 8.51 -4.85
C ASN A 546 15.85 7.44 -5.76
N LYS A 547 16.32 7.31 -7.00
CA LYS A 547 15.93 6.18 -7.86
C LYS A 547 16.60 4.93 -7.32
N ILE A 548 15.83 3.91 -6.98
CA ILE A 548 16.35 2.69 -6.35
C ILE A 548 16.28 1.46 -7.25
N GLY A 549 15.50 1.50 -8.33
CA GLY A 549 15.45 0.38 -9.26
C GLY A 549 14.27 0.42 -10.24
N VAL A 550 14.01 -0.75 -10.81
CA VAL A 550 12.85 -1.07 -11.63
C VAL A 550 12.14 -2.23 -10.94
N VAL A 551 10.81 -2.17 -10.88
CA VAL A 551 9.99 -3.24 -10.30
C VAL A 551 10.04 -4.45 -11.24
N ASP A 552 10.35 -5.63 -10.72
CA ASP A 552 10.27 -6.84 -11.55
C ASP A 552 8.80 -7.10 -11.89
N THR A 553 8.55 -7.27 -13.18
CA THR A 553 7.24 -7.62 -13.74
C THR A 553 7.35 -8.96 -14.46
N VAL A 554 6.21 -9.59 -14.75
CA VAL A 554 6.22 -10.79 -15.60
C VAL A 554 6.87 -10.45 -16.94
N SER A 555 7.85 -11.26 -17.32
CA SER A 555 8.55 -11.22 -18.61
C SER A 555 8.00 -12.25 -19.58
#